data_AF-A0A2S9ZY04-F1
#
_entry.id   AF-A0A2S9ZY04-F1
#
_cell.length_a   1.000
_cell.length_b   1.000
_cell.length_c   1.000
_cell.angle_alpha   90.00
_cell.angle_beta   90.00
_cell.angle_gamma   90.00
#
_symmetry.space_group_name_H-M   'P 1'
#
loop_
_entity.id
_entity.type
_entity.pdbx_description
1 polymer ?
#
loop_
_entity_poly.entity_id
_entity_poly.type
_entity_poly.pdbx_seq_one_letter_code
_entity_poly.pdbx_strand_id
1 'polypeptide(L)' 'IFLTLLIAAGAAAGGWVSVPKGENQVVIRTSITLAITCCWLMWAITYLAQLHPLI' A
#
# COMPACT_ATOMS: atom_id res chain seq x y z
N ILE A 1 6.94 -5.47 9.93
CA ILE A 1 7.38 -4.47 8.92
C ILE A 1 7.65 -5.11 7.56
N PHE A 2 8.68 -5.95 7.41
CA PHE A 2 9.05 -6.46 6.08
C PHE A 2 7.98 -7.35 5.43
N LEU A 3 7.38 -8.27 6.19
CA LEU A 3 6.29 -9.12 5.67
C LEU A 3 5.09 -8.30 5.19
N THR A 4 4.62 -7.35 5.99
CA THR A 4 3.47 -6.50 5.63
C THR A 4 3.80 -5.55 4.48
N LEU A 5 5.06 -5.11 4.36
CA LEU A 5 5.54 -4.35 3.20
C LEU A 5 5.47 -5.18 1.91
N LEU A 6 5.94 -6.43 1.94
CA LEU A 6 5.89 -7.32 0.77
C LEU A 6 4.45 -7.60 0.35
N ILE A 7 3.53 -7.80 1.31
CA ILE A 7 2.10 -7.98 1.04
C ILE A 7 1.50 -6.71 0.40
N ALA A 8 1.78 -5.53 0.96
CA ALA A 8 1.28 -4.26 0.41
C ALA A 8 1.82 -3.98 -0.99
N ALA A 9 3.12 -4.18 -1.21
CA ALA A 9 3.76 -4.03 -2.52
C ALA A 9 3.21 -5.04 -3.53
N GLY A 10 3.01 -6.30 -3.12
CA GLY A 10 2.39 -7.34 -3.95
C GLY A 10 0.96 -7.00 -4.33
N ALA A 11 0.15 -6.49 -3.40
CA ALA A 11 -1.21 -6.05 -3.66
C ALA A 11 -1.25 -4.84 -4.61
N ALA A 12 -0.35 -3.87 -4.46
CA ALA A 12 -0.24 -2.73 -5.36
C ALA A 12 0.17 -3.16 -6.78
N ALA A 13 1.18 -4.02 -6.90
CA ALA A 13 1.60 -4.59 -8.19
C ALA A 13 0.50 -5.44 -8.84
N GLY A 14 -0.20 -6.26 -8.04
CA GLY A 14 -1.37 -7.04 -8.45
C GLY A 14 -2.51 -6.16 -8.96
N GLY A 15 -2.81 -5.08 -8.25
CA GLY A 15 -3.77 -4.05 -8.69
C GLY A 15 -3.35 -3.39 -9.99
N TRP A 16 -2.07 -3.11 -10.19
CA TRP A 16 -1.58 -2.53 -11.43
C TRP A 16 -1.79 -3.42 -12.65
N VAL A 17 -1.48 -4.72 -12.53
CA VAL A 17 -1.59 -5.67 -13.65
C VAL A 17 -3.02 -6.13 -13.92
N SER A 18 -3.88 -6.19 -12.90
CA SER A 18 -5.24 -6.72 -13.01
C SER A 18 -6.26 -5.74 -13.58
N VAL A 19 -6.00 -4.43 -13.57
CA VAL A 19 -6.96 -3.44 -14.07
C VAL A 19 -7.09 -3.54 -15.61
N PRO A 20 -8.30 -3.80 -16.13
CA PRO A 20 -8.55 -3.93 -17.56
C PRO A 20 -8.31 -2.60 -18.30
N LYS A 21 -8.08 -2.69 -19.61
CA LYS A 21 -7.88 -1.51 -20.46
C LYS A 21 -9.20 -0.76 -20.62
N GLY A 22 -9.17 0.56 -20.41
CA GLY A 22 -10.33 1.44 -20.52
C GLY A 22 -9.96 2.89 -20.22
N GLU A 23 -10.89 3.81 -20.41
CA GLU A 23 -10.67 5.25 -20.21
C GLU A 23 -10.16 5.58 -18.80
N ASN A 24 -10.71 4.89 -17.79
CA ASN A 24 -10.37 5.10 -16.39
C ASN A 24 -9.17 4.27 -15.89
N GLN A 25 -8.47 3.56 -16.78
CA GLN A 25 -7.43 2.61 -16.38
C GLN A 25 -6.31 3.26 -15.55
N VAL A 26 -5.82 4.42 -15.97
CA VAL A 26 -4.74 5.12 -15.26
C VAL A 26 -5.20 5.59 -13.89
N VAL A 27 -6.40 6.18 -13.82
CA VAL A 27 -6.99 6.66 -12.57
C VAL A 27 -7.15 5.51 -11.58
N ILE A 28 -7.74 4.39 -11.99
CA ILE A 28 -7.95 3.24 -11.12
C ILE A 28 -6.61 2.67 -10.63
N ARG A 29 -5.63 2.50 -11.52
CA ARG A 29 -4.29 2.00 -11.16
C ARG A 29 -3.58 2.89 -10.14
N THR A 30 -3.60 4.19 -10.34
CA THR A 30 -2.93 5.13 -9.43
C THR A 30 -3.70 5.28 -8.12
N SER A 31 -5.03 5.29 -8.14
CA SER A 31 -5.86 5.32 -6.93
C SER A 31 -5.62 4.10 -6.03
N ILE A 32 -5.59 2.89 -6.60
CA ILE A 32 -5.34 1.65 -5.83
C ILE A 32 -3.92 1.69 -5.22
N THR A 33 -2.92 2.03 -6.03
CA THR A 33 -1.52 2.10 -5.58
C THR A 33 -1.35 3.12 -4.46
N LEU A 34 -1.94 4.32 -4.61
CA LEU A 34 -1.88 5.38 -3.61
C LEU A 34 -2.58 4.97 -2.31
N ALA A 35 -3.79 4.42 -2.40
CA ALA A 35 -4.55 3.99 -1.23
C ALA A 35 -3.79 2.93 -0.41
N ILE A 36 -3.25 1.90 -1.07
CA ILE A 36 -2.47 0.85 -0.40
C ILE A 36 -1.22 1.45 0.26
N THR A 37 -0.54 2.37 -0.42
CA THR A 37 0.65 3.05 0.12
C THR A 37 0.32 3.85 1.38
N CYS A 38 -0.74 4.66 1.34
CA CYS A 38 -1.19 5.45 2.49
C CYS A 38 -1.60 4.56 3.68
N CYS A 39 -2.37 3.49 3.43
CA CYS A 39 -2.78 2.55 4.47
C CYS A 39 -1.58 1.85 5.13
N TRP A 40 -0.60 1.42 4.31
CA TRP A 40 0.60 0.80 4.85
C TRP A 40 1.46 1.79 5.65
N LEU A 41 1.61 3.04 5.19
CA LEU A 41 2.34 4.08 5.91
C LEU A 41 1.71 4.37 7.28
N MET A 42 0.38 4.56 7.34
CA MET A 42 -0.33 4.79 8.60
C MET A 42 -0.11 3.64 9.60
N TRP A 43 -0.23 2.40 9.13
CA TRP A 43 0.04 1.22 9.95
C TRP A 43 1.52 1.13 10.38
N ALA A 44 2.46 1.36 9.46
CA ALA A 44 3.89 1.24 9.74
C ALA A 44 4.37 2.28 10.75
N ILE A 45 3.91 3.53 10.62
CA ILE A 45 4.28 4.63 11.53
C ILE A 45 3.78 4.31 12.95
N THR A 46 2.52 3.92 13.11
CA THR A 46 1.95 3.60 14.42
C THR A 46 2.62 2.39 15.07
N TYR A 47 2.93 1.35 14.29
CA TYR A 47 3.71 0.22 14.77
C TYR A 47 5.13 0.60 15.20
N LEU A 48 5.84 1.40 14.39
CA LEU A 48 7.21 1.85 14.70
C LEU A 48 7.27 2.73 15.95
N ALA A 49 6.26 3.58 16.16
CA ALA A 49 6.15 4.40 17.37
C ALA A 49 6.06 3.56 18.66
N GLN A 50 5.59 2.31 18.56
CA GLN A 50 5.42 1.40 19.69
C GLN A 50 6.54 0.36 19.82
N LEU A 51 7.47 0.26 18.86
CA LEU A 51 8.47 -0.83 18.84
C LEU A 51 9.47 -0.73 20.00
N HIS A 52 9.90 0.49 20.33
CA HIS A 52 10.74 0.80 21.48
C HIS A 52 10.22 2.09 22.11
N PRO A 53 9.16 2.01 22.92
CA PRO A 53 8.52 3.20 23.45
C PRO A 53 9.42 3.85 24.50
N LEU A 54 9.40 5.18 24.54
CA LEU A 54 10.13 5.98 25.52
C LEU A 54 9.38 6.10 26.86
N ILE A 55 8.08 5.77 26.85
CA ILE A 55 7.15 5.82 27.98
C ILE A 55 6.28 4.57 28.00
#